data_AF-A0A9E6ULH8-F1
#
_entry.id   AF-A0A9E6ULH8-F1
#
_cell.length_a   1.000
_cell.length_b   1.000
_cell.length_c   1.000
_cell.angle_alpha   90.00
_cell.angle_beta   90.00
_cell.angle_gamma   90.00
#
_symmetry.space_group_name_H-M   'P 1'
#
loop_
_entity.id
_entity.type
_entity.pdbx_description
1 polymer ?
#
loop_
_entity_poly.entity_id
_entity_poly.type
_entity_poly.pdbx_seq_one_letter_code
_entity_poly.pdbx_strand_id
1 'polypeptide(L)'
;MMRLSDIVEIDRRFARSARIDADLNGTPPLVGYVLQASVRKSLMGLAVSQSEHRQGAYTWTGPYGGGKSSAALLLANLVAGQKGNRAIATKIAGKELATAYAKAFPEDSGPWKVVAVTGSRVGLRDTVAGAAATTFGWTDQQAAAANESDNALISAIQRAGSSKSSGLSSCSTSWANYWSTKRLAAAISISCRI
;
A
#
# COMPACT_ATOMS: atom_id res chain seq x y z
N MET A 1 33.86 -35.91 -0.22
CA MET A 1 33.39 -35.08 -1.36
C MET A 1 32.31 -34.16 -0.82
N MET A 2 32.54 -32.85 -0.79
CA MET A 2 31.55 -31.89 -0.31
C MET A 2 30.54 -31.64 -1.44
N ARG A 3 29.24 -31.80 -1.18
CA ARG A 3 28.20 -31.55 -2.19
C ARG A 3 27.83 -30.07 -2.16
N LEU A 4 27.39 -29.54 -3.30
CA LEU A 4 26.92 -28.15 -3.39
C LEU A 4 25.76 -27.87 -2.43
N SER A 5 24.93 -28.88 -2.16
CA SER A 5 23.85 -28.84 -1.16
C SER A 5 24.33 -28.61 0.27
N ASP A 6 25.61 -28.90 0.56
CA ASP A 6 26.19 -28.82 1.90
C ASP A 6 26.79 -27.44 2.16
N ILE A 7 26.91 -26.59 1.13
CA ILE A 7 27.49 -25.24 1.19
C ILE A 7 26.54 -24.15 0.66
N VAL A 8 25.50 -24.52 -0.07
CA VAL A 8 24.51 -23.59 -0.63
C VAL A 8 23.12 -23.97 -0.14
N GLU A 9 22.53 -23.09 0.66
CA GLU A 9 21.13 -23.15 1.03
C GLU A 9 20.31 -22.30 0.06
N ILE A 10 19.36 -22.93 -0.65
CA ILE A 10 18.39 -22.21 -1.48
C ILE A 10 17.21 -21.83 -0.59
N ASP A 11 17.09 -20.54 -0.27
CA ASP A 11 15.91 -20.03 0.41
C ASP A 11 14.69 -20.11 -0.54
N ARG A 12 13.87 -21.15 -0.37
CA ARG A 12 12.74 -21.47 -1.26
C ARG A 12 11.53 -20.55 -1.07
N ARG A 13 11.60 -19.56 -0.18
CA ARG A 13 10.43 -18.73 0.17
C ARG A 13 9.94 -17.84 -0.98
N PHE A 14 10.77 -17.60 -2.00
CA PHE A 14 10.40 -16.79 -3.18
C PHE A 14 9.55 -17.49 -4.24
N ALA A 15 9.15 -18.75 -4.02
CA ALA A 15 8.36 -19.51 -4.98
C ALA A 15 6.84 -19.35 -4.84
N ARG A 16 6.32 -18.49 -3.94
CA ARG A 16 4.87 -18.30 -3.74
C ARG A 16 4.39 -16.97 -4.32
N SER A 17 3.23 -17.02 -4.99
CA SER A 17 2.55 -15.84 -5.48
C SER A 17 2.12 -14.96 -4.30
N ALA A 18 2.45 -13.68 -4.35
CA ALA A 18 2.11 -12.71 -3.31
C ALA A 18 0.68 -12.18 -3.50
N ARG A 19 -0.15 -12.35 -2.48
CA ARG A 19 -1.53 -11.84 -2.39
C ARG A 19 -1.56 -10.60 -1.51
N ILE A 20 -1.80 -9.44 -2.12
CA ILE A 20 -1.68 -8.14 -1.43
C ILE A 20 -2.67 -8.01 -0.27
N ASP A 21 -3.88 -8.55 -0.42
CA ASP A 21 -4.94 -8.57 0.59
C ASP A 21 -4.61 -9.46 1.79
N ALA A 22 -4.11 -10.67 1.54
CA ALA A 22 -3.82 -11.66 2.58
C ALA A 22 -2.47 -11.44 3.27
N ASP A 23 -1.45 -11.04 2.50
CA ASP A 23 -0.07 -11.00 2.97
C ASP A 23 0.30 -9.67 3.66
N LEU A 24 -0.62 -8.69 3.66
CA LEU A 24 -0.41 -7.41 4.35
C LEU A 24 -0.27 -7.58 5.87
N ASN A 25 -1.07 -8.49 6.44
CA ASN A 25 -1.18 -8.73 7.89
C ASN A 25 -0.58 -10.08 8.33
N GLY A 26 -0.12 -10.91 7.38
CA GLY A 26 0.43 -12.24 7.62
C GLY A 26 1.95 -12.29 7.89
N THR A 27 2.43 -13.46 8.30
CA THR A 27 3.85 -13.79 8.54
C THR A 27 4.71 -13.41 7.32
N PRO A 28 5.89 -12.79 7.50
CA PRO A 28 6.36 -11.72 6.61
C PRO A 28 6.58 -12.18 5.15
N PRO A 29 5.88 -11.57 4.16
CA PRO A 29 6.02 -11.92 2.75
C PRO A 29 7.36 -11.48 2.13
N LEU A 30 8.17 -10.73 2.88
CA LEU A 30 9.42 -10.15 2.41
C LEU A 30 10.66 -10.99 2.72
N VAL A 31 10.54 -12.10 3.46
CA VAL A 31 11.70 -12.94 3.84
C VAL A 31 12.25 -13.66 2.62
N GLY A 32 13.37 -13.15 2.11
CA GLY A 32 14.08 -13.59 0.91
C GLY A 32 13.91 -12.64 -0.30
N TYR A 33 13.16 -11.53 -0.16
CA TYR A 33 12.79 -10.69 -1.30
C TYR A 33 14.02 -9.96 -1.83
N VAL A 34 14.32 -10.22 -3.10
CA VAL A 34 15.39 -9.53 -3.83
C VAL A 34 14.77 -8.38 -4.61
N LEU A 35 15.02 -7.15 -4.15
CA LEU A 35 14.57 -5.95 -4.83
C LEU A 35 15.34 -5.74 -6.14
N GLN A 36 14.66 -5.98 -7.26
CA GLN A 36 15.22 -5.75 -8.59
C GLN A 36 15.43 -4.27 -8.89
N ALA A 37 16.43 -3.95 -9.72
CA ALA A 37 16.78 -2.58 -10.08
C ALA A 37 15.63 -1.82 -10.78
N SER A 38 14.87 -2.50 -11.64
CA SER A 38 13.69 -1.93 -12.32
C SER A 38 12.61 -1.52 -11.32
N VAL A 39 12.26 -2.40 -10.38
CA VAL A 39 11.30 -2.13 -9.31
C VAL A 39 11.80 -1.00 -8.40
N ARG A 40 13.07 -1.01 -8.02
CA ARG A 40 13.70 0.08 -7.25
C ARG A 40 13.53 1.42 -7.95
N LYS A 41 13.80 1.48 -9.26
CA LYS A 41 13.65 2.71 -10.06
C LYS A 41 12.20 3.19 -10.07
N SER A 42 11.22 2.30 -10.24
CA SER A 42 9.79 2.64 -10.18
C SER A 42 9.36 3.15 -8.81
N LEU A 43 9.81 2.49 -7.73
CA LEU A 43 9.52 2.90 -6.36
C LEU A 43 10.15 4.26 -6.03
N MET A 44 11.37 4.53 -6.52
CA MET A 44 12.02 5.82 -6.35
C MET A 44 11.26 6.94 -7.06
N GLY A 45 10.87 6.71 -8.33
CA GLY A 45 10.07 7.68 -9.09
C GLY A 45 8.74 8.01 -8.39
N LEU A 46 8.08 7.01 -7.78
CA LEU A 46 6.89 7.22 -6.96
C LEU A 46 7.19 8.11 -5.76
N ALA A 47 8.24 7.81 -4.99
CA ALA A 47 8.58 8.59 -3.79
C ALA A 47 8.89 10.06 -4.14
N VAL A 48 9.68 10.29 -5.18
CA VAL A 48 9.99 11.65 -5.66
C VAL A 48 8.71 12.37 -6.10
N SER A 49 7.91 11.75 -6.96
CA SER A 49 6.67 12.33 -7.49
C SER A 49 5.64 12.65 -6.39
N GLN A 50 5.50 11.78 -5.40
CA GLN A 50 4.66 12.02 -4.23
C GLN A 50 5.20 13.18 -3.38
N SER A 51 6.52 13.24 -3.14
CA SER A 51 7.11 14.28 -2.29
C SER A 51 7.13 15.67 -2.94
N GLU A 52 7.35 15.75 -4.25
CA GLU A 52 7.54 17.03 -4.97
C GLU A 52 6.25 17.53 -5.62
N HIS A 53 5.45 16.62 -6.18
CA HIS A 53 4.27 16.96 -6.97
C HIS A 53 2.96 16.47 -6.33
N ARG A 54 3.03 15.78 -5.19
CA ARG A 54 1.88 15.19 -4.50
C ARG A 54 1.03 14.29 -5.41
N GLN A 55 1.62 13.64 -6.41
CA GLN A 55 0.89 12.73 -7.30
C GLN A 55 0.42 11.50 -6.52
N GLY A 56 -0.88 11.22 -6.52
CA GLY A 56 -1.48 10.24 -5.60
C GLY A 56 -1.92 8.91 -6.22
N ALA A 57 -1.82 8.76 -7.54
CA ALA A 57 -2.29 7.58 -8.26
C ALA A 57 -1.20 7.04 -9.18
N TYR A 58 -0.95 5.74 -9.09
CA TYR A 58 0.09 5.05 -9.85
C TYR A 58 -0.43 3.74 -10.41
N THR A 59 0.01 3.43 -11.63
CA THR A 59 -0.22 2.13 -12.25
C THR A 59 1.13 1.45 -12.50
N TRP A 60 1.29 0.23 -11.97
CA TRP A 60 2.44 -0.62 -12.30
C TRP A 60 2.01 -1.73 -13.23
N THR A 61 2.60 -1.73 -14.42
CA THR A 61 2.43 -2.76 -15.44
C THR A 61 3.71 -3.56 -15.59
N GLY A 62 3.58 -4.81 -16.02
CA GLY A 62 4.71 -5.71 -16.24
C GLY A 62 4.28 -7.16 -16.34
N PRO A 63 5.17 -8.07 -16.76
CA PRO A 63 4.84 -9.48 -16.96
C PRO A 63 4.42 -10.16 -15.66
N TYR A 64 3.71 -11.28 -15.78
CA TYR A 64 3.43 -12.15 -14.64
C TYR A 64 4.74 -12.65 -14.02
N GLY A 65 4.79 -12.76 -12.69
CA GLY A 65 6.01 -13.11 -11.98
C GLY A 65 7.06 -12.00 -11.87
N GLY A 66 6.86 -10.82 -12.49
CA GLY A 66 7.79 -9.68 -12.41
C GLY A 66 7.82 -8.94 -11.06
N GLY A 67 7.32 -9.55 -9.97
CA GLY A 67 7.43 -9.00 -8.62
C GLY A 67 6.53 -7.80 -8.27
N LYS A 68 5.54 -7.44 -9.09
CA LYS A 68 4.67 -6.27 -8.86
C LYS A 68 3.93 -6.34 -7.51
N SER A 69 3.30 -7.47 -7.20
CA SER A 69 2.61 -7.66 -5.91
C SER A 69 3.58 -7.62 -4.73
N SER A 70 4.78 -8.20 -4.87
CA SER A 70 5.84 -8.12 -3.86
C SER A 70 6.36 -6.69 -3.66
N ALA A 71 6.46 -5.91 -4.74
CA ALA A 71 6.79 -4.49 -4.66
C ALA A 71 5.70 -3.69 -3.92
N ALA A 72 4.43 -4.03 -4.13
CA ALA A 72 3.30 -3.45 -3.41
C ALA A 72 3.39 -3.74 -1.90
N LEU A 73 3.71 -4.99 -1.54
CA LEU A 73 3.92 -5.39 -0.15
C LEU A 73 5.14 -4.71 0.46
N LEU A 74 6.25 -4.56 -0.29
CA LEU A 74 7.41 -3.81 0.17
C LEU A 74 7.01 -2.35 0.47
N LEU A 75 6.32 -1.69 -0.46
CA LEU A 75 5.84 -0.33 -0.27
C LEU A 75 4.90 -0.22 0.94
N ALA A 76 3.92 -1.12 1.04
CA ALA A 76 2.97 -1.11 2.14
C ALA A 76 3.68 -1.26 3.50
N ASN A 77 4.72 -2.09 3.58
CA ASN A 77 5.49 -2.26 4.81
C ASN A 77 6.45 -1.09 5.09
N LEU A 78 6.99 -0.43 4.06
CA LEU A 78 7.74 0.82 4.23
C LEU A 78 6.85 1.93 4.81
N VAL A 79 5.61 2.05 4.30
CA VAL A 79 4.70 3.15 4.62
C VAL A 79 3.87 2.90 5.88
N ALA A 80 3.35 1.69 6.09
CA ALA A 80 2.39 1.38 7.16
C ALA A 80 2.69 0.06 7.90
N GLY A 81 3.87 -0.55 7.67
CA GLY A 81 4.24 -1.82 8.29
C GLY A 81 4.46 -1.69 9.80
N GLN A 82 4.16 -2.77 10.53
CA GLN A 82 4.54 -2.92 11.95
C GLN A 82 6.06 -2.86 12.11
N LYS A 83 6.57 -2.50 13.30
CA LYS A 83 8.00 -2.25 13.56
C LYS A 83 8.94 -3.33 12.99
N GLY A 84 8.60 -4.61 13.17
CA GLY A 84 9.38 -5.73 12.63
C GLY A 84 9.39 -5.79 11.10
N ASN A 85 8.21 -5.72 10.48
CA ASN A 85 8.10 -5.77 9.02
C ASN A 85 8.68 -4.52 8.34
N ARG A 86 8.53 -3.35 8.97
CA ARG A 86 9.14 -2.10 8.49
C ARG A 86 10.67 -2.18 8.55
N ALA A 87 11.25 -2.79 9.57
CA ALA A 87 12.71 -3.02 9.63
C ALA A 87 13.20 -3.93 8.49
N ILE A 88 12.47 -5.02 8.20
CA ILE A 88 12.77 -5.90 7.06
C ILE A 88 12.65 -5.15 5.74
N ALA A 89 11.56 -4.41 5.55
CA ALA A 89 11.31 -3.60 4.35
C ALA A 89 12.41 -2.55 4.13
N THR A 90 12.81 -1.83 5.17
CA THR A 90 13.91 -0.85 5.13
C THR A 90 15.24 -1.50 4.78
N LYS A 91 15.53 -2.69 5.31
CA LYS A 91 16.75 -3.45 4.96
C LYS A 91 16.79 -3.81 3.48
N ILE A 92 15.66 -4.27 2.91
CA ILE A 92 15.55 -4.62 1.49
C ILE A 92 15.63 -3.37 0.59
N ALA A 93 14.92 -2.31 0.97
CA ALA A 93 14.90 -1.04 0.25
C ALA A 93 16.29 -0.38 0.23
N GLY A 94 17.07 -0.53 1.30
CA GLY A 94 18.32 0.18 1.48
C GLY A 94 18.10 1.65 1.87
N LYS A 95 19.17 2.31 2.32
CA LYS A 95 19.12 3.64 2.94
C LYS A 95 18.48 4.71 2.05
N GLU A 96 18.87 4.76 0.78
CA GLU A 96 18.42 5.79 -0.17
C GLU A 96 16.90 5.73 -0.38
N LEU A 97 16.38 4.56 -0.75
CA LEU A 97 14.95 4.38 -1.00
C LEU A 97 14.13 4.56 0.29
N ALA A 98 14.60 4.03 1.42
CA ALA A 98 13.92 4.21 2.70
C ALA A 98 13.82 5.70 3.09
N THR A 99 14.86 6.49 2.84
CA THR A 99 14.86 7.94 3.11
C THR A 99 13.88 8.68 2.20
N ALA A 100 13.83 8.32 0.92
CA ALA A 100 12.86 8.89 -0.02
C ALA A 100 11.41 8.59 0.41
N TYR A 101 11.13 7.37 0.88
CA TYR A 101 9.80 7.00 1.37
C TYR A 101 9.42 7.71 2.67
N ALA A 102 10.36 7.88 3.61
CA ALA A 102 10.11 8.66 4.80
C ALA A 102 9.76 10.13 4.49
N LYS A 103 10.41 10.72 3.47
CA LYS A 103 10.09 12.07 2.98
C LYS A 103 8.75 12.12 2.25
N ALA A 104 8.43 11.11 1.43
CA ALA A 104 7.21 11.07 0.64
C ALA A 104 5.96 10.80 1.47
N PHE A 105 6.10 10.05 2.57
CA PHE A 105 5.03 9.64 3.47
C PHE A 105 5.36 10.02 4.92
N PRO A 106 5.39 11.32 5.26
CA PRO A 106 5.66 11.77 6.62
C PRO A 106 4.54 11.32 7.56
N GLU A 107 4.90 11.01 8.82
CA GLU A 107 3.96 10.56 9.87
C GLU A 107 3.59 11.68 10.85
N ASP A 108 3.76 12.96 10.45
CA ASP A 108 3.43 14.14 11.27
C ASP A 108 1.95 14.14 11.69
N SER A 109 1.10 13.58 10.84
CA SER A 109 -0.32 13.36 11.06
C SER A 109 -0.57 11.88 11.36
N GLY A 110 0.24 11.26 12.22
CA GLY A 110 0.07 9.86 12.60
C GLY A 110 0.41 8.84 11.51
N PRO A 111 0.22 7.54 11.81
CA PRO A 111 0.64 6.47 10.93
C PRO A 111 -0.26 6.35 9.71
N TRP A 112 0.36 6.12 8.56
CA TRP A 112 -0.37 5.78 7.35
C TRP A 112 -1.10 4.45 7.48
N LYS A 113 -2.22 4.33 6.78
CA LYS A 113 -3.01 3.10 6.66
C LYS A 113 -3.02 2.65 5.21
N VAL A 114 -2.91 1.34 5.01
CA VAL A 114 -3.00 0.71 3.69
C VAL A 114 -4.30 -0.08 3.61
N VAL A 115 -5.11 0.24 2.61
CA VAL A 115 -6.32 -0.50 2.26
C VAL A 115 -5.97 -1.32 1.03
N ALA A 116 -5.74 -2.61 1.21
CA ALA A 116 -5.39 -3.52 0.13
C ALA A 116 -6.67 -4.02 -0.55
N VAL A 117 -6.76 -3.83 -1.87
CA VAL A 117 -7.89 -4.27 -2.69
C VAL A 117 -7.37 -5.10 -3.85
N THR A 118 -7.99 -6.26 -4.07
CA THR A 118 -7.70 -7.15 -5.20
C THR A 118 -8.94 -7.35 -6.05
N GLY A 119 -8.76 -7.65 -7.34
CA GLY A 119 -9.88 -7.94 -8.23
C GLY A 119 -10.70 -9.15 -7.74
N SER A 120 -12.02 -8.99 -7.70
CA SER A 120 -12.98 -10.04 -7.33
C SER A 120 -14.21 -9.97 -8.26
N ARG A 121 -15.15 -10.92 -8.11
CA ARG A 121 -16.44 -10.88 -8.84
C ARG A 121 -17.50 -10.03 -8.12
N VAL A 122 -17.12 -9.26 -7.11
CA VAL A 122 -18.00 -8.39 -6.32
C VAL A 122 -17.87 -6.94 -6.84
N GLY A 123 -18.86 -6.10 -6.56
CA GLY A 123 -18.80 -4.68 -6.88
C GLY A 123 -17.54 -4.00 -6.31
N LEU A 124 -17.01 -3.03 -7.05
CA LEU A 124 -15.83 -2.27 -6.63
C LEU A 124 -16.07 -1.59 -5.27
N ARG A 125 -17.23 -0.96 -5.10
CA ARG A 125 -17.62 -0.27 -3.87
C ARG A 125 -17.62 -1.24 -2.68
N ASP A 126 -18.25 -2.41 -2.84
CA ASP A 126 -18.31 -3.44 -1.80
C ASP A 126 -16.90 -3.90 -1.39
N THR A 127 -16.02 -4.12 -2.38
CA THR A 127 -14.65 -4.59 -2.12
C THR A 127 -13.83 -3.54 -1.39
N VAL A 128 -13.93 -2.26 -1.81
CA VAL A 128 -13.24 -1.15 -1.13
C VAL A 128 -13.81 -0.91 0.26
N ALA A 129 -15.14 -0.94 0.42
CA ALA A 129 -15.81 -0.76 1.71
C ALA A 129 -15.43 -1.86 2.70
N GLY A 130 -15.43 -3.13 2.28
CA GLY A 130 -15.03 -4.26 3.13
C GLY A 130 -13.55 -4.19 3.54
N ALA A 131 -12.65 -3.86 2.60
CA ALA A 131 -11.24 -3.67 2.90
C ALA A 131 -11.03 -2.48 3.86
N ALA A 132 -11.70 -1.35 3.63
CA ALA A 132 -11.62 -0.18 4.49
C ALA A 132 -12.18 -0.47 5.89
N ALA A 133 -13.31 -1.17 5.99
CA ALA A 133 -13.90 -1.56 7.27
C ALA A 133 -12.93 -2.39 8.11
N THR A 134 -12.22 -3.33 7.49
CA THR A 134 -11.19 -4.13 8.14
C THR A 134 -9.99 -3.28 8.57
N THR A 135 -9.48 -2.41 7.69
CA THR A 135 -8.31 -1.56 7.98
C THR A 135 -8.57 -0.51 9.06
N PHE A 136 -9.77 0.07 9.10
CA PHE A 136 -10.14 1.15 10.01
C PHE A 136 -10.90 0.65 11.26
N GLY A 137 -11.33 -0.61 11.29
CA GLY A 137 -12.11 -1.18 12.38
C GLY A 137 -13.54 -0.63 12.44
N TRP A 138 -14.20 -0.51 11.29
CA TRP A 138 -15.58 -0.05 11.22
C TRP A 138 -16.55 -1.12 11.73
N THR A 139 -17.62 -0.67 12.37
CA THR A 139 -18.79 -1.51 12.69
C THR A 139 -19.59 -1.84 11.43
N ASP A 140 -20.43 -2.87 11.48
CA ASP A 140 -21.31 -3.24 10.37
C ASP A 140 -22.20 -2.08 9.91
N GLN A 141 -22.69 -1.27 10.86
CA GLN A 141 -23.50 -0.09 10.55
C GLN A 141 -22.69 0.98 9.81
N GLN A 142 -21.43 1.21 10.21
CA GLN A 142 -20.55 2.16 9.53
C GLN A 142 -20.16 1.66 8.12
N ALA A 143 -19.92 0.36 7.97
CA ALA A 143 -19.62 -0.25 6.69
C ALA A 143 -20.83 -0.19 5.74
N ALA A 144 -22.04 -0.46 6.24
CA ALA A 144 -23.28 -0.34 5.47
C ALA A 144 -23.51 1.10 5.00
N ALA A 145 -23.39 2.08 5.92
CA ALA A 145 -23.52 3.50 5.59
C ALA A 145 -22.48 3.96 4.55
N ALA A 146 -21.23 3.47 4.65
CA ALA A 146 -20.19 3.76 3.67
C ALA A 146 -20.53 3.16 2.29
N ASN A 147 -21.32 2.09 2.21
CA ASN A 147 -21.63 1.40 0.95
C ASN A 147 -22.84 1.99 0.19
N GLU A 148 -23.58 2.94 0.79
CA GLU A 148 -24.77 3.55 0.20
C GLU A 148 -24.46 4.29 -1.13
N SER A 149 -23.34 4.98 -1.21
CA SER A 149 -22.91 5.71 -2.41
C SER A 149 -21.39 5.87 -2.46
N ASP A 150 -20.85 6.20 -3.65
CA ASP A 150 -19.41 6.47 -3.80
C ASP A 150 -18.97 7.65 -2.94
N ASN A 151 -19.81 8.69 -2.83
CA ASN A 151 -19.54 9.84 -1.97
C ASN A 151 -19.53 9.46 -0.49
N ALA A 152 -20.48 8.63 -0.05
CA ALA A 152 -20.51 8.14 1.33
C ALA A 152 -19.25 7.34 1.67
N LEU A 153 -18.80 6.46 0.75
CA LEU A 153 -17.57 5.68 0.91
C LEU A 153 -16.35 6.59 1.01
N ILE A 154 -16.20 7.52 0.07
CA ILE A 154 -15.09 8.47 0.05
C ILE A 154 -15.08 9.23 1.38
N SER A 155 -16.18 9.88 1.75
CA SER A 155 -16.29 10.66 3.00
C SER A 155 -16.03 9.82 4.26
N ALA A 156 -16.44 8.55 4.29
CA ALA A 156 -16.13 7.64 5.40
C ALA A 156 -14.62 7.38 5.51
N ILE A 157 -13.96 7.08 4.38
CA ILE A 157 -12.50 6.91 4.33
C ILE A 157 -11.80 8.21 4.74
N GLN A 158 -12.27 9.38 4.26
CA GLN A 158 -11.67 10.68 4.61
C GLN A 158 -11.70 10.97 6.11
N ARG A 159 -12.84 10.72 6.75
CA ARG A 159 -13.03 10.89 8.19
C ARG A 159 -12.15 9.91 8.97
N ALA A 160 -12.12 8.64 8.57
CA ALA A 160 -11.31 7.61 9.23
C ALA A 160 -9.80 7.92 9.14
N GLY A 161 -9.35 8.49 8.03
CA GLY A 161 -7.97 8.97 7.86
C GLY A 161 -7.64 10.16 8.75
N SER A 162 -8.60 11.06 8.99
CA SER A 162 -8.40 12.28 9.78
C SER A 162 -8.52 12.06 11.30
N SER A 163 -9.29 11.07 11.76
CA SER A 163 -9.73 11.00 13.16
C SER A 163 -8.71 10.38 14.15
N LYS A 164 -7.57 9.89 13.68
CA LYS A 164 -6.46 9.39 14.54
C LYS A 164 -5.15 10.17 14.35
N SER A 165 -5.23 11.29 13.64
CA SER A 165 -4.14 12.18 13.28
C SER A 165 -4.54 13.61 13.62
N SER A 166 -3.98 14.15 14.69
CA SER A 166 -4.33 15.48 15.21
C SER A 166 -4.23 16.59 14.14
N GLY A 167 -5.29 17.40 14.03
CA GLY A 167 -5.23 18.77 13.51
C GLY A 167 -6.20 19.08 12.36
N LEU A 168 -7.43 19.50 12.70
CA LEU A 168 -8.28 20.27 11.78
C LEU A 168 -7.63 21.63 11.52
N SER A 169 -7.45 21.99 10.25
CA SER A 169 -7.68 23.36 9.80
C SER A 169 -8.89 23.33 8.86
N SER A 170 -9.96 23.97 9.30
CA SER A 170 -11.22 24.16 8.59
C SER A 170 -11.03 24.74 7.20
N CYS A 171 -11.78 24.24 6.22
CA CYS A 171 -12.42 25.11 5.23
C CYS A 171 -13.65 24.39 4.68
N SER A 172 -14.82 24.78 5.19
CA SER A 172 -16.10 24.53 4.52
C SER A 172 -16.12 25.31 3.21
N THR A 173 -16.63 24.69 2.13
CA THR A 173 -17.66 25.23 1.23
C THR A 173 -17.61 24.49 -0.12
N SER A 174 -18.72 23.85 -0.49
CA SER A 174 -19.06 23.38 -1.86
C SER A 174 -18.17 22.25 -2.41
N TRP A 175 -18.37 21.89 -3.69
CA TRP A 175 -17.60 20.95 -4.53
C TRP A 175 -18.20 19.54 -4.69
N ALA A 176 -19.38 19.52 -5.32
CA ALA A 176 -19.61 18.60 -6.42
C ALA A 176 -18.65 18.96 -7.57
N ASN A 177 -18.10 17.93 -8.22
CA ASN A 177 -17.01 17.97 -9.22
C ASN A 177 -15.60 17.94 -8.62
N TYR A 178 -14.74 17.17 -9.32
CA TYR A 178 -13.29 17.10 -9.16
C TYR A 178 -12.75 16.09 -8.12
N TRP A 179 -12.48 14.87 -8.60
CA TRP A 179 -11.56 13.87 -8.02
C TRP A 179 -10.09 14.35 -8.00
N SER A 180 -9.86 15.56 -7.49
CA SER A 180 -8.56 16.22 -7.42
C SER A 180 -8.51 17.10 -6.16
N THR A 181 -8.46 16.46 -5.00
CA THR A 181 -7.79 17.06 -3.83
C THR A 181 -7.25 15.98 -2.90
N LYS A 182 -6.05 15.57 -3.29
CA LYS A 182 -4.95 14.97 -2.54
C LYS A 182 -5.05 15.15 -1.02
N ARG A 183 -5.56 14.14 -0.32
CA ARG A 183 -5.04 13.71 0.99
C ARG A 183 -5.67 12.42 1.52
N LEU A 184 -5.95 11.43 0.68
CA LEU A 184 -6.27 10.09 1.19
C LEU A 184 -5.84 9.01 0.20
N ALA A 185 -5.18 8.00 0.78
CA ALA A 185 -4.70 6.78 0.14
C ALA A 185 -3.73 7.00 -1.04
N ALA A 186 -2.50 6.50 -0.91
CA ALA A 186 -1.77 6.10 -2.11
C ALA A 186 -2.54 4.93 -2.72
N ALA A 187 -3.39 5.21 -3.71
CA ALA A 187 -4.07 4.18 -4.47
C ALA A 187 -3.07 3.64 -5.51
N ILE A 188 -2.51 2.47 -5.21
CA ILE A 188 -1.65 1.75 -6.15
C ILE A 188 -2.52 0.73 -6.85
N SER A 189 -2.87 0.99 -8.10
CA SER A 189 -3.52 0.02 -8.95
C SER A 189 -2.44 -0.81 -9.65
N ILE A 190 -2.47 -2.13 -9.48
CA ILE A 190 -1.53 -3.05 -10.13
C ILE A 190 -2.31 -3.78 -11.21
N SER A 191 -1.98 -3.51 -12.47
CA SER A 191 -2.59 -4.16 -13.62
C SER A 191 -1.59 -5.10 -14.27
N CYS A 192 -1.85 -6.40 -14.22
CA CYS A 192 -1.18 -7.38 -15.07
C CYS A 192 -1.91 -7.39 -16.41
N ARG A 193 -1.27 -6.89 -17.48
CA ARG A 193 -1.73 -7.16 -18.83
C ARG A 193 -1.22 -8.56 -19.20
N ILE A 194 -2.15 -9.47 -19.51
CA ILE A 194 -1.89 -10.81 -20.08
C ILE A 194 -1.43 -10.62 -21.53
#